data_AF-A0A6L7YJP6-F1
#
_entry.id   AF-A0A6L7YJP6-F1
#
_cell.length_a   1.000
_cell.length_b   1.000
_cell.length_c   1.000
_cell.angle_alpha   90.00
_cell.angle_beta   90.00
_cell.angle_gamma   90.00
#
_symmetry.space_group_name_H-M   'P 1'
#
loop_
_entity.id
_entity.type
_entity.pdbx_description
1 polymer ?
#
loop_
_entity_poly.entity_id
_entity_poly.type
_entity_poly.pdbx_seq_one_letter_code
_entity_poly.pdbx_strand_id
1 'polypeptide(L)'
;MNTVLAPQSQETGERICRRHVIVSCLWQEANRRLPEYPLACNLIKGGTLMTSQIGLSVALPAYTVDPAFTARRAEELGFESIWFAEHPILPVESDSPFPGSDDGIIPWTYAHFTEPYIALARASAVTTDLKLGTGITLITERNPLVLAKVIAALDFYSGGRFLFGIGTGWHREETELMGGDFDHRWTQAREAALALKALWTE
;
A
#
# COMPACT_ATOMS: atom_id res chain seq x y z
N MET A 1 -20.85 26.15 -11.05
CA MET A 1 -21.27 24.80 -10.61
C MET A 1 -20.54 24.53 -9.32
N ASN A 2 -21.20 24.71 -8.18
CA ASN A 2 -20.61 24.47 -6.86
C ASN A 2 -20.76 22.99 -6.54
N THR A 3 -19.65 22.26 -6.50
CA THR A 3 -19.60 20.89 -6.00
C THR A 3 -19.79 20.94 -4.48
N VAL A 4 -20.97 20.54 -4.00
CA VAL A 4 -21.24 20.35 -2.58
C VAL A 4 -20.60 19.02 -2.16
N LEU A 5 -19.52 19.06 -1.38
CA LEU A 5 -19.07 17.89 -0.63
C LEU A 5 -20.09 17.62 0.47
N ALA A 6 -20.71 16.44 0.46
CA ALA A 6 -21.69 16.04 1.45
C ALA A 6 -21.02 15.92 2.84
N PRO A 7 -21.69 16.30 3.95
CA PRO A 7 -21.10 16.32 5.29
C PRO A 7 -20.48 14.99 5.77
N GLN A 8 -20.87 13.86 5.17
CA GLN A 8 -20.28 12.54 5.44
C GLN A 8 -18.83 12.37 4.95
N SER A 9 -18.35 13.22 4.02
CA SER A 9 -16.98 13.14 3.50
C SER A 9 -15.92 13.65 4.47
N GLN A 10 -16.23 14.69 5.27
CA GLN A 10 -15.29 15.26 6.26
C GLN A 10 -15.04 14.29 7.43
N GLU A 11 -16.08 13.61 7.94
CA GLU A 11 -15.94 12.62 9.02
C GLU A 11 -15.16 11.36 8.56
N THR A 12 -15.32 10.98 7.29
CA THR A 12 -14.54 9.90 6.66
C THR A 12 -13.08 10.29 6.52
N GLY A 13 -12.80 11.53 6.11
CA GLY A 13 -11.43 11.98 5.92
C GLY A 13 -10.62 12.18 7.20
N GLU A 14 -11.22 12.67 8.30
CA GLU A 14 -10.55 12.71 9.60
C GLU A 14 -10.19 11.30 10.12
N ARG A 15 -11.02 10.28 9.83
CA ARG A 15 -10.74 8.89 10.19
C ARG A 15 -9.58 8.29 9.40
N ILE A 16 -9.51 8.54 8.09
CA ILE A 16 -8.41 8.09 7.22
C ILE A 16 -7.07 8.67 7.72
N CYS A 17 -7.01 9.99 7.99
CA CYS A 17 -5.79 10.66 8.44
C CYS A 17 -5.29 10.22 9.83
N ARG A 18 -6.19 9.90 10.76
CA ARG A 18 -5.80 9.57 12.15
C ARG A 18 -5.30 8.13 12.33
N ARG A 19 -5.61 7.22 11.40
CA ARG A 19 -5.32 5.79 11.58
C ARG A 19 -4.21 5.25 10.69
N HIS A 20 -3.98 5.79 9.49
CA HIS A 20 -3.19 5.05 8.50
C HIS A 20 -2.28 5.93 7.62
N VAL A 21 -1.03 6.06 8.07
CA VAL A 21 0.13 6.22 7.18
C VAL A 21 1.23 5.32 7.72
N ILE A 22 1.38 4.13 7.13
CA ILE A 22 2.56 3.29 7.39
C ILE A 22 3.55 3.60 6.28
N VAL A 23 4.58 4.37 6.62
CA VAL A 23 5.68 4.67 5.70
C VAL A 23 6.56 3.42 5.64
N SER A 24 6.63 2.77 4.48
CA SER A 24 7.51 1.62 4.24
C SER A 24 9.00 2.01 4.13
N CYS A 25 9.42 3.14 4.73
CA CYS A 25 10.82 3.53 4.84
C CYS A 25 11.68 2.43 5.50
N LEU A 26 11.06 1.61 6.36
CA LEU A 26 11.75 0.51 7.06
C LEU A 26 12.27 -0.59 6.13
N TRP A 27 11.70 -0.80 4.94
CA TRP A 27 12.17 -1.84 4.03
C TRP A 27 13.38 -1.40 3.21
N GLN A 28 13.41 -0.15 2.70
CA GLN A 28 14.53 0.36 1.91
C GLN A 28 15.76 0.76 2.75
N GLU A 29 15.57 1.23 3.99
CA GLU A 29 16.68 1.55 4.91
C GLU A 29 17.36 0.26 5.45
N ALA A 30 16.58 -0.81 5.65
CA ALA A 30 17.08 -2.10 6.10
C ALA A 30 18.05 -2.77 5.10
N ASN A 31 17.95 -2.45 3.81
CA ASN A 31 18.78 -3.07 2.76
C ASN A 31 20.10 -2.33 2.49
N ARG A 32 20.35 -1.16 3.12
CA ARG A 32 21.62 -0.41 2.92
C ARG A 32 22.66 -0.61 4.01
N ARG A 33 22.28 -1.14 5.18
CA ARG A 33 23.21 -1.37 6.30
C ARG A 33 22.69 -2.44 7.23
N LEU A 34 23.10 -3.70 7.08
CA LEU A 34 23.29 -4.60 8.24
C LEU A 34 24.34 -5.68 7.93
N PRO A 35 25.42 -5.79 8.73
CA PRO A 35 26.05 -7.07 9.00
C PRO A 35 25.07 -7.95 9.81
N GLU A 36 25.19 -9.26 9.65
CA GLU A 36 24.38 -10.34 10.26
C GLU A 36 23.68 -9.97 11.59
N TYR A 37 22.34 -10.08 11.61
CA TYR A 37 21.59 -10.21 12.87
C TYR A 37 20.70 -11.45 12.85
N PRO A 38 20.78 -12.30 13.90
CA PRO A 38 20.01 -13.53 13.98
C PRO A 38 18.54 -13.23 14.29
N LEU A 39 17.66 -14.04 13.69
CA LEU A 39 16.25 -14.17 14.02
C LEU A 39 16.08 -14.40 15.53
N ALA A 40 15.75 -13.35 16.27
CA ALA A 40 15.39 -13.45 17.68
C ALA A 40 14.01 -12.81 17.91
N CYS A 41 12.98 -13.65 17.77
CA CYS A 41 11.71 -13.49 18.45
C CYS A 41 11.98 -13.38 19.95
N ASN A 42 11.98 -12.16 20.51
CA ASN A 42 12.09 -11.94 21.94
C ASN A 42 10.78 -11.36 22.48
N LEU A 43 10.02 -12.27 23.10
CA LEU A 43 8.86 -12.02 23.93
C LEU A 43 9.24 -11.16 25.17
N ILE A 44 8.48 -10.07 25.33
CA ILE A 44 7.94 -9.48 26.57
C ILE A 44 8.92 -9.03 27.67
N LYS A 45 8.87 -7.72 27.97
CA LYS A 45 8.91 -7.21 29.35
C LYS A 45 7.67 -6.36 29.62
N GLY A 46 6.73 -6.90 30.40
CA GLY A 46 5.61 -6.15 30.99
C GLY A 46 4.21 -6.61 30.60
N GLY A 47 3.64 -7.58 31.33
CA GLY A 47 2.24 -7.54 31.80
C GLY A 47 1.06 -7.44 30.81
N THR A 48 1.23 -7.61 29.51
CA THR A 48 0.10 -7.80 28.57
C THR A 48 0.55 -8.80 27.50
N LEU A 49 -0.23 -9.88 27.31
CA LEU A 49 -0.06 -10.77 26.17
C LEU A 49 -0.26 -9.94 24.90
N MET A 50 0.84 -9.54 24.25
CA MET A 50 0.78 -8.97 22.91
C MET A 50 0.38 -10.11 21.97
N THR A 51 -0.89 -10.15 21.58
CA THR A 51 -1.34 -10.93 20.44
C THR A 51 -0.55 -10.45 19.22
N SER A 52 0.32 -11.30 18.68
CA SER A 52 1.06 -10.98 17.47
C SER A 52 0.08 -10.92 16.31
N GLN A 53 -0.03 -9.77 15.66
CA GLN A 53 -0.89 -9.58 14.51
C GLN A 53 -0.15 -10.07 13.26
N ILE A 54 -0.78 -10.96 12.50
CA ILE A 54 -0.20 -11.55 11.29
C ILE A 54 -1.02 -11.10 10.08
N GLY A 55 -0.34 -10.52 9.09
CA GLY A 55 -0.91 -10.11 7.82
C GLY A 55 -0.47 -10.99 6.66
N LEU A 56 -1.27 -11.03 5.60
CA LEU A 56 -0.97 -11.73 4.34
C LEU A 56 -0.56 -10.73 3.27
N SER A 57 0.67 -10.83 2.77
CA SER A 57 1.12 -10.05 1.60
C SER A 57 0.87 -10.81 0.31
N VAL A 58 0.24 -10.16 -0.66
CA VAL A 58 -0.12 -10.69 -1.97
C VAL A 58 0.62 -9.90 -3.04
N ALA A 59 1.75 -10.46 -3.47
CA ALA A 59 2.56 -9.98 -4.60
C ALA A 59 2.51 -11.03 -5.72
N LEU A 60 1.30 -11.34 -6.19
CA LEU A 60 1.04 -12.38 -7.18
C LEU A 60 0.43 -11.78 -8.45
N PRO A 61 0.65 -12.41 -9.62
CA PRO A 61 -0.05 -12.06 -10.84
C PRO A 61 -1.58 -12.08 -10.69
N ALA A 62 -2.26 -11.18 -11.40
CA ALA A 62 -3.71 -10.97 -11.32
C ALA A 62 -4.55 -12.18 -11.74
N TYR A 63 -3.97 -13.07 -12.54
CA TYR A 63 -4.60 -14.32 -12.99
C TYR A 63 -4.29 -15.52 -12.06
N THR A 64 -3.46 -15.34 -11.02
CA THR A 64 -3.10 -16.45 -10.12
C THR A 64 -4.23 -16.81 -9.17
N VAL A 65 -4.85 -15.82 -8.52
CA VAL A 65 -5.94 -16.03 -7.56
C VAL A 65 -6.84 -14.80 -7.49
N ASP A 66 -8.15 -15.03 -7.36
CA ASP A 66 -9.12 -13.95 -7.16
C ASP A 66 -8.90 -13.27 -5.79
N PRO A 67 -8.68 -11.93 -5.74
CA PRO A 67 -8.57 -11.18 -4.49
C PRO A 67 -9.72 -11.43 -3.50
N ALA A 68 -10.96 -11.60 -3.99
CA ALA A 68 -12.10 -11.88 -3.13
C ALA A 68 -11.99 -13.26 -2.46
N PHE A 69 -11.55 -14.27 -3.22
CA PHE A 69 -11.33 -15.60 -2.69
C PHE A 69 -10.23 -15.59 -1.62
N THR A 70 -9.09 -14.97 -1.93
CA THR A 70 -7.94 -14.89 -1.00
C THR A 70 -8.30 -14.13 0.27
N ALA A 71 -9.00 -12.99 0.15
CA ALA A 71 -9.40 -12.19 1.30
C ALA A 71 -10.35 -12.94 2.23
N ARG A 72 -11.37 -13.60 1.68
CA ARG A 72 -12.30 -14.39 2.50
C ARG A 72 -11.59 -15.54 3.21
N ARG A 73 -10.68 -16.25 2.52
CA ARG A 73 -9.86 -17.30 3.13
C ARG A 73 -8.94 -16.75 4.22
N ALA A 74 -8.32 -15.60 4.00
CA ALA A 74 -7.46 -14.96 4.98
C ALA A 74 -8.25 -14.62 6.26
N GLU A 75 -9.44 -14.05 6.13
CA GLU A 75 -10.31 -13.74 7.26
C GLU A 75 -10.77 -15.01 8.00
N GLU A 76 -11.23 -16.05 7.27
CA GLU A 76 -11.63 -17.34 7.85
C GLU A 76 -10.48 -18.01 8.65
N LEU A 77 -9.23 -17.78 8.24
CA LEU A 77 -8.02 -18.30 8.88
C LEU A 77 -7.50 -17.41 10.03
N GLY A 78 -8.16 -16.27 10.29
CA GLY A 78 -7.80 -15.37 11.38
C GLY A 78 -6.62 -14.45 11.10
N PHE A 79 -6.28 -14.22 9.82
CA PHE A 79 -5.33 -13.15 9.48
C PHE A 79 -5.92 -11.79 9.85
N GLU A 80 -5.07 -10.89 10.34
CA GLU A 80 -5.49 -9.55 10.73
C GLU A 80 -5.67 -8.65 9.50
N SER A 81 -4.79 -8.81 8.50
CA SER A 81 -4.70 -7.90 7.37
C SER A 81 -4.31 -8.61 6.08
N ILE A 82 -4.70 -8.04 4.95
CA ILE A 82 -4.24 -8.44 3.61
C ILE A 82 -3.65 -7.23 2.89
N TRP A 83 -2.54 -7.44 2.18
CA TRP A 83 -1.77 -6.37 1.55
C TRP A 83 -1.53 -6.68 0.08
N PHE A 84 -1.87 -5.77 -0.82
CA PHE A 84 -1.59 -5.93 -2.25
C PHE A 84 -0.45 -5.02 -2.68
N ALA A 85 0.54 -5.60 -3.37
CA ALA A 85 1.65 -4.86 -3.96
C ALA A 85 1.20 -4.10 -5.22
N GLU A 86 1.98 -3.09 -5.60
CA GLU A 86 1.70 -2.24 -6.76
C GLU A 86 2.92 -2.16 -7.68
N HIS A 87 2.67 -2.32 -8.98
CA HIS A 87 3.49 -1.87 -10.10
C HIS A 87 2.53 -1.63 -11.28
N PRO A 88 2.12 -0.39 -11.57
CA PRO A 88 1.11 -0.12 -12.59
C PRO A 88 1.58 -0.48 -14.00
N ILE A 89 2.88 -0.33 -14.24
CA ILE A 89 3.54 -0.66 -15.50
C ILE A 89 4.90 -1.28 -15.19
N LEU A 90 5.39 -2.16 -16.07
CA LEU A 90 6.78 -2.58 -16.03
C LEU A 90 7.48 -2.15 -17.33
N PRO A 91 8.45 -1.23 -17.26
CA PRO A 91 9.31 -0.89 -18.39
C PRO A 91 9.93 -2.14 -19.03
N VAL A 92 9.93 -2.22 -20.37
CA VAL A 92 10.54 -3.33 -21.11
C VAL A 92 12.07 -3.32 -20.99
N GLU A 93 12.64 -2.12 -20.97
CA GLU A 93 14.07 -1.86 -20.74
C GLU A 93 14.22 -1.07 -19.45
N SER A 94 15.18 -1.46 -18.61
CA SER A 94 15.42 -0.86 -17.30
C SER A 94 16.87 -1.04 -16.89
N ASP A 95 17.52 0.06 -16.49
CA ASP A 95 18.85 0.05 -15.88
C ASP A 95 18.77 -0.02 -14.35
N SER A 96 17.59 0.24 -13.76
CA SER A 96 17.37 0.08 -12.32
C SER A 96 17.42 -1.40 -11.90
N PRO A 97 18.37 -1.81 -11.04
CA PRO A 97 18.45 -3.20 -10.59
C PRO A 97 17.37 -3.51 -9.55
N PHE A 98 16.73 -4.67 -9.69
CA PHE A 98 15.73 -5.14 -8.72
C PHE A 98 16.36 -5.35 -7.34
N PRO A 99 15.86 -4.69 -6.27
CA PRO A 99 16.46 -4.80 -4.94
C PRO A 99 16.28 -6.18 -4.27
N GLY A 100 15.37 -7.00 -4.80
CA GLY A 100 15.01 -8.30 -4.22
C GLY A 100 15.72 -9.50 -4.85
N SER A 101 16.67 -9.30 -5.77
CA SER A 101 17.48 -10.38 -6.34
C SER A 101 18.96 -9.97 -6.48
N ASP A 102 19.86 -10.93 -6.32
CA ASP A 102 21.30 -10.70 -6.42
C ASP A 102 21.75 -10.32 -7.83
N ASP A 103 21.01 -10.80 -8.85
CA ASP A 103 21.26 -10.52 -10.26
C ASP A 103 20.60 -9.21 -10.74
N GLY A 104 19.80 -8.55 -9.88
CA GLY A 104 19.06 -7.34 -10.22
C GLY A 104 17.95 -7.55 -11.26
N ILE A 105 17.63 -8.79 -11.61
CA ILE A 105 16.59 -9.12 -12.59
C ILE A 105 15.22 -8.99 -11.93
N ILE A 106 14.36 -8.14 -12.50
CA ILE A 106 12.97 -8.01 -12.07
C ILE A 106 12.22 -9.29 -12.46
N PRO A 107 11.57 -10.00 -11.51
CA PRO A 107 10.77 -11.17 -11.84
C PRO A 107 9.64 -10.81 -12.80
N TRP A 108 9.47 -11.62 -13.85
CA TRP A 108 8.45 -11.40 -14.89
C TRP A 108 7.02 -11.23 -14.32
N THR A 109 6.74 -11.77 -13.14
CA THR A 109 5.44 -11.66 -12.46
C THR A 109 5.09 -10.23 -12.05
N TYR A 110 6.07 -9.32 -11.91
CA TYR A 110 5.85 -7.91 -11.56
C TYR A 110 4.99 -7.18 -12.60
N ALA A 111 5.14 -7.51 -13.88
CA ALA A 111 4.34 -6.95 -14.98
C ALA A 111 2.85 -7.33 -14.93
N HIS A 112 2.49 -8.23 -14.02
CA HIS A 112 1.16 -8.82 -13.96
C HIS A 112 0.47 -8.62 -12.61
N PHE A 113 0.99 -7.76 -11.73
CA PHE A 113 0.32 -7.48 -10.47
C PHE A 113 -1.10 -6.94 -10.68
N THR A 114 -1.99 -7.28 -9.75
CA THR A 114 -3.35 -6.73 -9.76
C THR A 114 -3.29 -5.28 -9.30
N GLU A 115 -4.07 -4.42 -9.94
CA GLU A 115 -4.28 -3.05 -9.44
C GLU A 115 -4.79 -3.12 -7.99
N PRO A 116 -4.06 -2.55 -7.00
CA PRO A 116 -4.30 -2.83 -5.59
C PRO A 116 -5.65 -2.32 -5.11
N TYR A 117 -6.15 -1.18 -5.61
CA TYR A 117 -7.44 -0.65 -5.20
C TYR A 117 -8.61 -1.49 -5.74
N ILE A 118 -8.48 -2.06 -6.94
CA ILE A 118 -9.46 -3.02 -7.46
C ILE A 118 -9.45 -4.32 -6.64
N ALA A 119 -8.27 -4.83 -6.32
CA ALA A 119 -8.13 -6.03 -5.48
C ALA A 119 -8.74 -5.81 -4.09
N LEU A 120 -8.45 -4.67 -3.46
CA LEU A 120 -8.97 -4.33 -2.14
C LEU A 120 -10.46 -4.00 -2.14
N ALA A 121 -11.00 -3.41 -3.21
CA ALA A 121 -12.45 -3.21 -3.37
C ALA A 121 -13.19 -4.56 -3.49
N ARG A 122 -12.60 -5.54 -4.16
CA ARG A 122 -13.15 -6.92 -4.17
C ARG A 122 -13.05 -7.57 -2.80
N ALA A 123 -11.92 -7.39 -2.10
CA ALA A 123 -11.73 -7.91 -0.75
C ALA A 123 -12.72 -7.30 0.25
N SER A 124 -12.97 -5.98 0.18
CA SER A 124 -13.88 -5.27 1.08
C SER A 124 -15.31 -5.78 0.98
N ALA A 125 -15.74 -6.20 -0.22
CA ALA A 125 -17.09 -6.69 -0.48
C ALA A 125 -17.37 -8.08 0.14
N VAL A 126 -16.34 -8.84 0.51
CA VAL A 126 -16.48 -10.24 0.97
C VAL A 126 -15.88 -10.50 2.35
N THR A 127 -15.47 -9.44 3.06
CA THR A 127 -14.88 -9.50 4.40
C THR A 127 -15.50 -8.47 5.32
N THR A 128 -15.51 -8.72 6.63
CA THR A 128 -16.13 -7.83 7.63
C THR A 128 -15.13 -7.19 8.58
N ASP A 129 -14.04 -7.88 8.90
CA ASP A 129 -13.10 -7.53 9.96
C ASP A 129 -11.65 -7.43 9.46
N LEU A 130 -11.32 -8.12 8.36
CA LEU A 130 -9.99 -8.13 7.77
C LEU A 130 -9.53 -6.73 7.37
N LYS A 131 -8.36 -6.28 7.83
CA LYS A 131 -7.82 -4.97 7.41
C LYS A 131 -7.27 -5.05 5.99
N LEU A 132 -7.46 -3.98 5.23
CA LEU A 132 -7.26 -3.95 3.78
C LEU A 132 -6.15 -2.98 3.40
N GLY A 133 -4.96 -3.46 3.06
CA GLY A 133 -3.77 -2.63 2.93
C GLY A 133 -3.16 -2.54 1.53
N THR A 134 -2.56 -1.40 1.21
CA THR A 134 -1.63 -1.27 0.09
C THR A 134 -0.20 -1.51 0.55
N GLY A 135 0.51 -2.45 -0.08
CA GLY A 135 1.88 -2.84 0.27
C GLY A 135 2.82 -2.76 -0.93
N ILE A 136 2.99 -1.62 -1.58
CA ILE A 136 2.72 -0.24 -1.14
C ILE A 136 2.05 0.56 -2.25
N THR A 137 1.43 1.71 -1.92
CA THR A 137 1.05 2.69 -2.93
C THR A 137 2.26 3.49 -3.38
N LEU A 138 2.57 3.50 -4.68
CA LEU A 138 3.57 4.35 -5.32
C LEU A 138 2.99 5.76 -5.50
N ILE A 139 2.98 6.53 -4.41
CA ILE A 139 2.21 7.78 -4.33
C ILE A 139 2.70 8.86 -5.32
N THR A 140 3.97 8.78 -5.73
CA THR A 140 4.61 9.69 -6.71
C THR A 140 4.17 9.43 -8.14
N GLU A 141 3.57 8.27 -8.41
CA GLU A 141 3.14 7.82 -9.73
C GLU A 141 1.63 8.01 -9.93
N ARG A 142 0.97 8.69 -8.98
CA ARG A 142 -0.47 8.85 -8.94
C ARG A 142 -0.87 10.31 -8.82
N ASN A 143 -1.96 10.67 -9.50
CA ASN A 143 -2.57 11.98 -9.32
C ASN A 143 -3.23 12.06 -7.93
N PRO A 144 -2.80 12.98 -7.04
CA PRO A 144 -3.28 13.02 -5.65
C PRO A 144 -4.78 13.34 -5.53
N LEU A 145 -5.36 14.10 -6.47
CA LEU A 145 -6.78 14.44 -6.45
C LEU A 145 -7.65 13.21 -6.75
N VAL A 146 -7.27 12.44 -7.77
CA VAL A 146 -7.96 11.19 -8.12
C VAL A 146 -7.75 10.15 -7.02
N LEU A 147 -6.52 10.03 -6.52
CA LEU A 147 -6.16 9.10 -5.47
C LEU A 147 -6.94 9.35 -4.18
N ALA A 148 -7.11 10.61 -3.77
CA ALA A 148 -7.91 10.98 -2.60
C ALA A 148 -9.34 10.42 -2.69
N LYS A 149 -9.96 10.52 -3.88
CA LYS A 149 -11.32 10.02 -4.10
C LYS A 149 -11.39 8.49 -4.09
N VAL A 150 -10.43 7.82 -4.74
CA VAL A 150 -10.33 6.35 -4.75
C VAL A 150 -10.20 5.81 -3.33
N ILE A 151 -9.27 6.36 -2.55
CA ILE A 151 -9.04 5.96 -1.15
C ILE A 151 -10.27 6.22 -0.29
N ALA A 152 -10.88 7.41 -0.39
CA ALA A 152 -12.06 7.73 0.40
C ALA A 152 -13.24 6.79 0.09
N ALA A 153 -13.41 6.39 -1.17
CA ALA A 153 -14.44 5.42 -1.55
C ALA A 153 -14.13 4.03 -0.98
N LEU A 154 -12.89 3.55 -1.12
CA LEU A 154 -12.49 2.26 -0.59
C LEU A 154 -12.61 2.19 0.94
N ASP A 155 -12.16 3.23 1.64
CA ASP A 155 -12.28 3.31 3.10
C ASP A 155 -13.76 3.25 3.53
N PHE A 156 -14.63 4.02 2.87
CA PHE A 156 -16.07 4.01 3.12
C PHE A 156 -16.68 2.61 2.92
N TYR A 157 -16.44 1.96 1.79
CA TYR A 157 -17.00 0.62 1.51
C TYR A 157 -16.36 -0.49 2.34
N SER A 158 -15.14 -0.29 2.83
CA SER A 158 -14.51 -1.21 3.78
C SER A 158 -15.03 -1.04 5.21
N GLY A 159 -15.81 -0.01 5.52
CA GLY A 159 -16.21 0.30 6.89
C GLY A 159 -15.06 0.82 7.74
N GLY A 160 -14.11 1.55 7.14
CA GLY A 160 -12.95 2.13 7.85
C GLY A 160 -11.82 1.14 8.15
N ARG A 161 -11.73 0.04 7.40
CA ARG A 161 -10.71 -1.02 7.54
C ARG A 161 -9.50 -0.83 6.63
N PHE A 162 -9.51 0.20 5.78
CA PHE A 162 -8.45 0.44 4.82
C PHE A 162 -7.16 0.96 5.49
N LEU A 163 -6.02 0.36 5.14
CA LEU A 163 -4.68 0.72 5.60
C LEU A 163 -3.88 1.31 4.43
N PHE A 164 -3.61 2.61 4.48
CA PHE A 164 -2.85 3.28 3.43
C PHE A 164 -1.34 3.15 3.66
N GLY A 165 -0.74 2.11 3.09
CA GLY A 165 0.71 1.98 3.01
C GLY A 165 1.24 2.75 1.80
N ILE A 166 2.19 3.66 2.04
CA ILE A 166 2.77 4.53 1.02
C ILE A 166 4.27 4.29 0.85
N GLY A 167 4.75 4.46 -0.36
CA GLY A 167 6.17 4.62 -0.64
C GLY A 167 6.42 5.35 -1.95
N THR A 168 7.69 5.48 -2.28
CA THR A 168 8.18 6.43 -3.30
C THR A 168 8.58 5.78 -4.62
N GLY A 169 8.47 4.45 -4.72
CA GLY A 169 9.01 3.70 -5.85
C GLY A 169 10.52 3.52 -5.73
N TRP A 170 10.99 2.37 -6.22
CA TRP A 170 12.41 2.08 -6.38
C TRP A 170 12.84 2.15 -7.85
N HIS A 171 11.89 1.96 -8.76
CA HIS A 171 12.13 1.80 -10.18
C HIS A 171 12.08 3.16 -10.88
N ARG A 172 13.25 3.69 -11.28
CA ARG A 172 13.37 5.03 -11.86
C ARG A 172 12.53 5.19 -13.13
N GLU A 173 12.66 4.24 -14.04
CA GLU A 173 12.04 4.26 -15.35
C GLU A 173 10.52 4.19 -15.23
N GLU A 174 9.99 3.38 -14.31
CA GLU A 174 8.56 3.35 -13.99
C GLU A 174 8.09 4.71 -13.47
N THR A 175 8.77 5.26 -12.47
CA THR A 175 8.41 6.55 -11.88
C THR A 175 8.41 7.68 -12.91
N GLU A 176 9.45 7.77 -13.75
CA GLU A 176 9.57 8.82 -14.77
C GLU A 176 8.52 8.66 -15.89
N LEU A 177 8.23 7.43 -16.33
CA LEU A 177 7.16 7.16 -17.31
C LEU A 177 5.77 7.52 -16.77
N MET A 178 5.54 7.34 -15.47
CA MET A 178 4.30 7.72 -14.79
C MET A 178 4.22 9.22 -14.46
N GLY A 179 5.23 10.00 -14.87
CA GLY A 179 5.27 11.46 -14.72
C GLY A 179 5.81 11.95 -13.38
N GLY A 180 6.39 11.05 -12.58
CA GLY A 180 7.12 11.38 -11.35
C GLY A 180 8.53 11.90 -11.65
N ASP A 181 9.13 12.54 -10.64
CA ASP A 181 10.53 12.95 -10.65
C ASP A 181 11.27 12.06 -9.67
N PHE A 182 12.02 11.09 -10.18
CA PHE A 182 12.65 10.09 -9.34
C PHE A 182 13.70 10.69 -8.39
N ASP A 183 14.42 11.74 -8.80
CA ASP A 183 15.44 12.37 -7.95
C ASP A 183 14.81 13.16 -6.80
N HIS A 184 13.60 13.69 -7.00
CA HIS A 184 12.83 14.44 -6.00
C HIS A 184 11.67 13.65 -5.37
N ARG A 185 11.58 12.33 -5.62
CA ARG A 185 10.45 11.47 -5.22
C ARG A 185 10.08 11.53 -3.74
N TRP A 186 11.06 11.75 -2.87
CA TRP A 186 10.82 11.90 -1.42
C TRP A 186 10.06 13.19 -1.09
N THR A 187 10.44 14.30 -1.73
CA THR A 187 9.75 15.59 -1.59
C THR A 187 8.37 15.52 -2.22
N GLN A 188 8.26 14.93 -3.42
CA GLN A 188 6.97 14.71 -4.09
C GLN A 188 6.02 13.84 -3.24
N ALA A 189 6.52 12.76 -2.65
CA ALA A 189 5.72 11.90 -1.78
C ALA A 189 5.22 12.64 -0.52
N ARG A 190 6.08 13.49 0.07
CA ARG A 190 5.68 14.34 1.19
C ARG A 190 4.58 15.32 0.77
N GLU A 191 4.74 15.99 -0.36
CA GLU A 191 3.74 16.93 -0.89
C GLU A 191 2.42 16.24 -1.20
N ALA A 192 2.47 15.07 -1.85
CA ALA A 192 1.28 14.27 -2.12
C ALA A 192 0.59 13.81 -0.84
N ALA A 193 1.32 13.35 0.17
CA ALA A 193 0.75 12.96 1.46
C ALA A 193 0.09 14.14 2.19
N LEU A 194 0.69 15.34 2.13
CA LEU A 194 0.10 16.55 2.69
C LEU A 194 -1.16 16.98 1.92
N ALA A 195 -1.14 16.90 0.59
CA ALA A 195 -2.30 17.20 -0.25
C ALA A 195 -3.46 16.24 0.03
N LEU A 196 -3.18 14.93 0.09
CA LEU A 196 -4.18 13.91 0.45
C LEU A 196 -4.80 14.20 1.82
N LYS A 197 -3.96 14.54 2.81
CA LYS A 197 -4.45 14.91 4.15
C LYS A 197 -5.41 16.11 4.08
N ALA A 198 -5.02 17.18 3.40
CA ALA A 198 -5.86 18.37 3.26
C ALA A 198 -7.19 18.04 2.55
N LEU A 199 -7.15 17.29 1.44
CA LEU A 199 -8.33 16.88 0.67
C LEU A 199 -9.34 16.05 1.47
N TRP A 200 -8.88 15.38 2.52
CA TRP A 200 -9.73 14.58 3.39
C TRP A 200 -10.30 15.39 4.57
N THR A 201 -9.55 16.36 5.10
CA THR A 201 -9.91 17.03 6.36
C THR A 201 -10.48 18.43 6.21
N GLU A 202 -10.34 19.07 5.05
CA GLU A 202 -10.76 20.47 4.80
C GLU A 202 -11.91 20.52 3.76
#